data_AF-A0A968MNC2-F1
#
_entry.id   AF-A0A968MNC2-F1
#
_cell.length_a   1.000
_cell.length_b   1.000
_cell.length_c   1.000
_cell.angle_alpha   90.00
_cell.angle_beta   90.00
_cell.angle_gamma   90.00
#
_symmetry.space_group_name_H-M   'P 1'
#
loop_
_entity.id
_entity.type
_entity.pdbx_description
1 polymer ?
#
loop_
_entity_poly.entity_id
_entity_poly.type
_entity_poly.pdbx_seq_one_letter_code
_entity_poly.pdbx_strand_id
1 'polypeptide(L)'
;MIGLLVLFALLFAPAVASADVPEEARMAYARVLDRHVERGLVDYAGLARDRADLDAYVDAIGRASLPASKEAKIAFYIDAYNALVLRSVLDAHRPDSVLKVEGFFAGRTHRVAGQEVTLDALEKKVLNPLAKDPRTHFVLVCAALGCPPLDDVPYAGRPLESRLARATRTYLASLEGHASRKVRSRCPRSSSGTRRISAGRRAS
;
A
#
# COMPACT_ATOMS: atom_id res chain seq x y z
N MET A 1 44.94 -45.20 -36.11
CA MET A 1 44.14 -45.18 -34.86
C MET A 1 43.92 -43.71 -34.49
N ILE A 2 42.75 -43.17 -34.82
CA ILE A 2 42.41 -41.75 -34.64
C ILE A 2 41.93 -41.57 -33.20
N GLY A 3 42.65 -40.75 -32.43
CA GLY A 3 42.31 -40.42 -31.05
C GLY A 3 41.15 -39.44 -30.97
N LEU A 4 40.06 -39.86 -30.32
CA LEU A 4 38.86 -39.04 -30.09
C LEU A 4 39.08 -38.19 -28.83
N LEU A 5 39.46 -36.92 -29.02
CA LEU A 5 39.47 -35.89 -27.98
C LEU A 5 38.02 -35.43 -27.73
N VAL A 6 37.41 -35.94 -26.66
CA VAL A 6 36.11 -35.46 -26.18
C VAL A 6 36.35 -34.16 -25.41
N LEU A 7 36.12 -33.03 -26.08
CA LEU A 7 36.12 -31.71 -25.46
C LEU A 7 34.83 -31.58 -24.62
N PHE A 8 34.94 -31.81 -23.32
CA PHE A 8 33.86 -31.57 -22.37
C PHE A 8 33.72 -30.05 -22.17
N ALA A 9 32.90 -29.41 -23.01
CA ALA A 9 32.52 -28.02 -22.82
C ALA A 9 31.66 -27.91 -21.55
N LEU A 10 32.29 -27.54 -20.43
CA LEU A 10 31.59 -27.10 -19.24
C LEU A 10 30.76 -25.85 -19.60
N LEU A 11 29.48 -26.05 -19.85
CA LEU A 11 28.49 -24.98 -19.91
C LEU A 11 28.36 -24.39 -18.50
N PHE A 12 29.19 -23.39 -18.21
CA PHE A 12 29.03 -22.54 -17.03
C PHE A 12 27.79 -21.68 -17.27
N ALA A 13 26.62 -22.14 -16.82
CA ALA A 13 25.45 -21.27 -16.74
C ALA A 13 25.82 -20.12 -15.80
N PRO A 14 25.68 -18.84 -16.22
CA PRO A 14 25.96 -17.75 -15.32
C PRO A 14 25.01 -17.89 -14.13
N ALA A 15 25.54 -17.93 -12.92
CA ALA A 15 24.74 -17.69 -11.74
C ALA A 15 24.12 -16.30 -11.95
N VAL A 16 22.80 -16.26 -12.17
CA VAL A 16 22.08 -14.99 -12.21
C VAL A 16 22.33 -14.36 -10.85
N ALA A 17 23.23 -13.36 -10.81
CA ALA A 17 23.46 -12.58 -9.62
C ALA A 17 22.10 -11.98 -9.28
N SER A 18 21.54 -12.40 -8.14
CA SER A 18 20.29 -11.84 -7.64
C SER A 18 20.54 -10.36 -7.42
N ALA A 19 19.91 -9.54 -8.25
CA ALA A 19 20.01 -8.10 -8.18
C ALA A 19 18.79 -7.55 -7.43
N ASP A 20 18.97 -6.40 -6.79
CA ASP A 20 17.86 -5.61 -6.28
C ASP A 20 16.85 -5.32 -7.40
N VAL A 21 15.65 -4.86 -7.05
CA VAL A 21 14.63 -4.51 -8.04
C VAL A 21 15.22 -3.55 -9.09
N PRO A 22 15.18 -3.90 -10.39
CA PRO A 22 15.73 -3.05 -11.44
C PRO A 22 15.16 -1.64 -11.40
N GLU A 23 15.98 -0.63 -11.69
CA GLU A 23 15.56 0.77 -11.64
C GLU A 23 14.37 1.04 -12.57
N GLU A 24 14.33 0.42 -13.75
CA GLU A 24 13.18 0.54 -14.66
C GLU A 24 11.87 0.06 -14.00
N ALA A 25 11.92 -1.05 -13.24
CA ALA A 25 10.75 -1.55 -12.53
C ALA A 25 10.35 -0.61 -11.38
N ARG A 26 11.31 -0.05 -10.65
CA ARG A 26 11.04 0.98 -9.62
C ARG A 26 10.38 2.22 -10.23
N MET A 27 10.85 2.65 -11.40
CA MET A 27 10.28 3.78 -12.14
C MET A 27 8.89 3.46 -12.68
N ALA A 28 8.64 2.22 -13.14
CA ALA A 28 7.30 1.76 -13.50
C ALA A 28 6.33 1.88 -12.31
N TYR A 29 6.73 1.44 -11.12
CA TYR A 29 5.90 1.61 -9.93
C TYR A 29 5.70 3.08 -9.56
N ALA A 30 6.73 3.92 -9.68
CA ALA A 30 6.59 5.37 -9.48
C ALA A 30 5.55 5.97 -10.45
N ARG A 31 5.54 5.56 -11.72
CA ARG A 31 4.52 5.98 -12.70
C ARG A 31 3.12 5.49 -12.36
N VAL A 32 2.98 4.30 -11.77
CA VAL A 32 1.69 3.81 -11.27
C VAL A 32 1.15 4.71 -10.18
N LEU A 33 1.98 5.02 -9.18
CA LEU A 33 1.58 5.86 -8.05
C LEU A 33 1.25 7.28 -8.51
N ASP A 34 2.11 7.89 -9.31
CA ASP A 34 1.91 9.25 -9.84
C ASP A 34 0.62 9.40 -10.65
N ARG A 35 0.31 8.42 -11.52
CA ARG A 35 -0.85 8.50 -12.43
C ARG A 35 -2.18 8.10 -11.80
N HIS A 36 -2.15 7.24 -10.78
CA HIS A 36 -3.36 6.62 -10.24
C HIS A 36 -3.62 6.89 -8.77
N VAL A 37 -2.72 7.59 -8.07
CA VAL A 37 -2.91 7.94 -6.66
C VAL A 37 -3.02 9.45 -6.53
N GLU A 38 -4.20 9.92 -6.14
CA GLU A 38 -4.44 11.34 -5.88
C GLU A 38 -4.94 11.52 -4.45
N ARG A 39 -4.22 12.32 -3.64
CA ARG A 39 -4.58 12.58 -2.24
C ARG A 39 -4.81 11.30 -1.42
N GLY A 40 -4.05 10.25 -1.74
CA GLY A 40 -4.11 8.96 -1.08
C GLY A 40 -5.25 8.04 -1.53
N LEU A 41 -6.05 8.46 -2.51
CA LEU A 41 -7.10 7.65 -3.13
C LEU A 41 -6.59 7.07 -4.45
N VAL A 42 -6.92 5.81 -4.70
CA VAL A 42 -6.49 5.09 -5.90
C VAL A 42 -7.60 5.09 -6.95
N ASP A 43 -7.31 5.55 -8.16
CA ASP A 43 -8.16 5.34 -9.35
C ASP A 43 -7.99 3.91 -9.88
N TYR A 44 -8.67 2.96 -9.25
CA TYR A 44 -8.65 1.56 -9.69
C TYR A 44 -9.22 1.36 -11.10
N ALA A 45 -10.09 2.24 -11.58
CA ALA A 45 -10.66 2.11 -12.93
C ALA A 45 -9.64 2.54 -14.00
N GLY A 46 -8.87 3.60 -13.74
CA GLY A 46 -7.72 3.99 -14.55
C GLY A 46 -6.61 2.95 -14.49
N LEU A 47 -6.25 2.51 -13.29
CA LEU A 47 -5.18 1.53 -13.09
C LEU A 47 -5.50 0.17 -13.75
N ALA A 48 -6.76 -0.25 -13.78
CA ALA A 48 -7.17 -1.45 -14.51
C ALA A 48 -6.95 -1.34 -16.03
N ARG A 49 -7.04 -0.13 -16.59
CA ARG A 49 -6.80 0.14 -18.02
C ARG A 49 -5.31 0.27 -18.34
N ASP A 50 -4.48 0.62 -17.36
CA ASP A 50 -3.04 0.84 -17.50
C ASP A 50 -2.22 0.04 -16.49
N ARG A 51 -2.48 -1.27 -16.49
CA ARG A 51 -1.91 -2.21 -15.51
C ARG A 51 -0.45 -2.58 -15.77
N ALA A 52 0.06 -2.35 -16.98
CA ALA A 52 1.32 -2.95 -17.43
C ALA A 52 2.52 -2.61 -16.52
N ASP A 53 2.63 -1.36 -16.07
CA ASP A 53 3.70 -0.95 -15.17
C ASP A 53 3.60 -1.62 -13.78
N LEU A 54 2.38 -1.77 -13.25
CA LEU A 54 2.14 -2.48 -11.98
C LEU A 54 2.51 -3.95 -12.10
N ASP A 55 2.14 -4.57 -13.22
CA ASP A 55 2.44 -5.97 -13.47
C ASP A 55 3.94 -6.21 -13.58
N ALA A 56 4.63 -5.37 -14.35
CA ALA A 56 6.08 -5.41 -14.48
C ALA A 56 6.80 -5.25 -13.12
N TYR A 57 6.32 -4.35 -12.27
CA TYR A 57 6.90 -4.18 -10.94
C TYR A 57 6.67 -5.39 -10.04
N VAL A 58 5.45 -5.94 -10.00
CA VAL A 58 5.13 -7.14 -9.22
C VAL A 58 5.97 -8.35 -9.68
N ASP A 59 6.18 -8.50 -10.98
CA ASP A 59 7.02 -9.56 -11.52
C ASP A 59 8.51 -9.34 -11.19
N ALA A 60 8.95 -8.08 -11.04
CA ALA A 60 10.31 -7.73 -10.65
C ALA A 60 10.57 -8.02 -9.17
N ILE A 61 9.69 -7.61 -8.26
CA ILE A 61 9.84 -7.87 -6.81
C ILE A 61 9.82 -9.38 -6.50
N GLY A 62 9.12 -10.19 -7.31
CA GLY A 62 9.10 -11.63 -7.15
C GLY A 62 10.44 -12.30 -7.48
N ARG A 63 11.27 -11.67 -8.32
CA ARG A 63 12.58 -12.19 -8.76
C ARG A 63 13.79 -11.52 -8.10
N ALA A 64 13.58 -10.39 -7.42
CA ALA A 64 14.66 -9.60 -6.84
C ALA A 64 15.36 -10.29 -5.65
N SER A 65 16.61 -9.91 -5.37
CA SER A 65 17.19 -10.09 -4.03
C SER A 65 16.66 -9.02 -3.07
N LEU A 66 16.82 -9.30 -1.79
CA LEU A 66 16.70 -8.28 -0.77
C LEU A 66 17.88 -7.31 -0.81
N PRO A 67 17.64 -6.00 -0.69
CA PRO A 67 18.69 -4.99 -0.52
C PRO A 67 19.60 -5.28 0.68
N ALA A 68 20.80 -4.71 0.69
CA ALA A 68 21.77 -4.98 1.75
C ALA A 68 21.34 -4.44 3.12
N SER A 69 20.91 -3.17 3.20
CA SER A 69 20.61 -2.50 4.47
C SER A 69 19.22 -2.85 5.02
N LYS A 70 19.08 -2.77 6.34
CA LYS A 70 17.81 -3.02 7.03
C LYS A 70 16.73 -2.06 6.54
N GLU A 71 17.05 -0.78 6.43
CA GLU A 71 16.14 0.28 6.00
C GLU A 71 15.68 0.06 4.56
N ALA A 72 16.59 -0.34 3.66
CA ALA A 72 16.24 -0.63 2.29
C ALA A 72 15.36 -1.89 2.17
N LYS A 73 15.58 -2.92 3.00
CA LYS A 73 14.68 -4.09 3.08
C LYS A 73 13.28 -3.70 3.55
N ILE A 74 13.17 -2.84 4.56
CA ILE A 74 11.87 -2.36 5.06
C ILE A 74 11.15 -1.59 3.94
N ALA A 75 11.84 -0.67 3.27
CA ALA A 75 11.28 0.08 2.15
C ALA A 75 10.82 -0.85 1.00
N PHE A 76 11.64 -1.85 0.64
CA PHE A 76 11.28 -2.87 -0.34
C PHE A 76 10.00 -3.61 0.04
N TYR A 77 9.86 -4.05 1.30
CA TYR A 77 8.67 -4.78 1.72
C TYR A 77 7.41 -3.92 1.83
N ILE A 78 7.55 -2.63 2.16
CA ILE A 78 6.42 -1.67 2.12
C ILE A 78 5.94 -1.51 0.67
N ASP A 79 6.87 -1.26 -0.27
CA ASP A 79 6.52 -1.10 -1.69
C ASP A 79 5.92 -2.39 -2.28
N ALA A 80 6.51 -3.55 -1.95
CA ALA A 80 6.02 -4.86 -2.37
C ALA A 80 4.59 -5.11 -1.86
N TYR A 81 4.34 -4.92 -0.56
CA TYR A 81 3.01 -5.11 0.01
C TYR A 81 1.97 -4.21 -0.68
N ASN A 82 2.27 -2.93 -0.80
CA ASN A 82 1.34 -1.96 -1.40
C ASN A 82 1.05 -2.30 -2.87
N ALA A 83 2.07 -2.63 -3.67
CA ALA A 83 1.88 -3.04 -5.05
C ALA A 83 1.06 -4.34 -5.18
N LEU A 84 1.29 -5.32 -4.29
CA LEU A 84 0.52 -6.57 -4.27
C LEU A 84 -0.94 -6.35 -3.87
N VAL A 85 -1.22 -5.42 -2.95
CA VAL A 85 -2.60 -5.01 -2.63
C VAL A 85 -3.26 -4.40 -3.87
N LEU A 86 -2.61 -3.45 -4.55
CA LEU A 86 -3.14 -2.86 -5.78
C LEU A 86 -3.47 -3.93 -6.82
N ARG A 87 -2.51 -4.82 -7.12
CA ARG A 87 -2.66 -5.94 -8.07
C ARG A 87 -3.82 -6.84 -7.67
N SER A 88 -3.93 -7.19 -6.39
CA SER A 88 -4.99 -8.07 -5.86
C SER A 88 -6.38 -7.45 -5.92
N VAL A 89 -6.51 -6.12 -5.75
CA VAL A 89 -7.78 -5.42 -5.97
C VAL A 89 -8.24 -5.54 -7.42
N LEU A 90 -7.31 -5.38 -8.37
CA LEU A 90 -7.62 -5.53 -9.80
C LEU A 90 -8.03 -6.97 -10.13
N ASP A 91 -7.28 -7.95 -9.63
CA ASP A 91 -7.57 -9.37 -9.86
C ASP A 91 -8.91 -9.80 -9.25
N ALA A 92 -9.33 -9.16 -8.15
CA ALA A 92 -10.64 -9.34 -7.52
C ALA A 92 -11.75 -8.53 -8.20
N HIS A 93 -11.51 -7.95 -9.38
CA HIS A 93 -12.45 -7.15 -10.15
C HIS A 93 -12.98 -5.89 -9.43
N ARG A 94 -12.13 -5.25 -8.62
CA ARG A 94 -12.43 -3.98 -7.92
C ARG A 94 -13.67 -4.09 -7.01
N PRO A 95 -13.63 -4.94 -5.98
CA PRO A 95 -14.75 -5.10 -5.05
C PRO A 95 -15.03 -3.78 -4.31
N ASP A 96 -16.27 -3.58 -3.88
CA ASP A 96 -16.64 -2.44 -3.02
C ASP A 96 -15.87 -2.43 -1.69
N SER A 97 -15.41 -3.60 -1.25
CA SER A 97 -14.57 -3.74 -0.08
C SER A 97 -13.73 -5.02 -0.16
N VAL A 98 -12.41 -4.88 -0.05
CA VAL A 98 -11.49 -6.03 0.04
C VAL A 98 -11.69 -6.85 1.32
N LEU A 99 -12.25 -6.24 2.38
CA LEU A 99 -12.57 -6.95 3.62
C LEU A 99 -13.72 -7.95 3.46
N LYS A 100 -14.52 -7.81 2.40
CA LYS A 100 -15.60 -8.75 2.05
C LYS A 100 -15.12 -9.85 1.09
N VAL A 101 -13.90 -9.75 0.58
CA VAL A 101 -13.33 -10.77 -0.30
C VAL A 101 -12.68 -11.83 0.58
N GLU A 102 -13.25 -13.03 0.57
CA GLU A 102 -12.75 -14.16 1.35
C GLU A 102 -11.29 -14.45 0.98
N GLY A 103 -10.44 -14.57 2.00
CA GLY A 103 -9.02 -14.88 1.81
C GLY A 103 -8.20 -13.79 1.11
N PHE A 104 -8.69 -12.56 0.98
CA PHE A 104 -7.95 -11.48 0.27
C PHE A 104 -6.52 -11.32 0.78
N PHE A 105 -6.33 -11.28 2.10
CA PHE A 105 -5.00 -11.10 2.70
C PHE A 105 -4.27 -12.41 3.02
N ALA A 106 -5.02 -13.46 3.40
CA ALA A 106 -4.46 -14.68 3.96
C ALA A 106 -4.54 -15.92 3.03
N GLY A 107 -5.34 -15.84 1.96
CA GLY A 107 -5.63 -16.98 1.08
C GLY A 107 -4.79 -17.03 -0.20
N ARG A 108 -4.47 -15.88 -0.79
CA ARG A 108 -3.65 -15.82 -2.01
C ARG A 108 -2.16 -15.67 -1.68
N THR A 109 -1.32 -16.48 -2.33
CA THR A 109 0.13 -16.35 -2.29
C THR A 109 0.64 -15.46 -3.42
N HIS A 110 1.74 -14.78 -3.13
CA HIS A 110 2.47 -13.93 -4.05
C HIS A 110 3.95 -14.24 -3.91
N ARG A 111 4.69 -14.11 -5.01
CA ARG A 111 6.13 -14.25 -4.98
C ARG A 111 6.79 -12.93 -4.61
N VAL A 112 7.60 -12.91 -3.56
CA VAL A 112 8.39 -11.74 -3.13
C VAL A 112 9.79 -12.22 -2.76
N ALA A 113 10.81 -11.63 -3.37
CA ALA A 113 12.21 -12.02 -3.19
C ALA A 113 12.45 -13.54 -3.30
N GLY A 114 11.80 -14.16 -4.29
CA GLY A 114 11.86 -15.60 -4.53
C GLY A 114 11.01 -16.47 -3.61
N GLN A 115 10.34 -15.93 -2.59
CA GLN A 115 9.52 -16.67 -1.63
C GLN A 115 8.03 -16.53 -1.92
N GLU A 116 7.27 -17.62 -1.78
CA GLU A 116 5.80 -17.58 -1.81
C GLU A 116 5.26 -17.14 -0.44
N VAL A 117 4.49 -16.06 -0.42
CA VAL A 117 4.01 -15.42 0.80
C VAL A 117 2.63 -14.80 0.60
N THR A 118 1.77 -14.86 1.60
CA THR A 118 0.49 -14.13 1.60
C THR A 118 0.71 -12.68 2.03
N LEU A 119 -0.21 -11.77 1.71
CA LEU A 119 -0.13 -10.37 2.21
C LEU A 119 -0.04 -10.33 3.74
N ASP A 120 -0.85 -11.15 4.41
CA ASP A 120 -0.87 -11.27 5.87
C ASP A 120 0.47 -11.76 6.44
N ALA A 121 1.10 -12.75 5.79
CA ALA A 121 2.39 -13.26 6.20
C ALA A 121 3.51 -12.24 5.90
N LEU A 122 3.44 -11.54 4.77
CA LEU A 122 4.40 -10.50 4.41
C LEU A 122 4.41 -9.37 5.45
N GLU A 123 3.23 -8.93 5.91
CA GLU A 123 3.14 -7.95 6.99
C GLU A 123 3.58 -8.54 8.33
N LYS A 124 2.90 -9.59 8.80
CA LYS A 124 3.01 -10.04 10.20
C LYS A 124 4.27 -10.84 10.50
N LYS A 125 4.79 -11.58 9.52
CA LYS A 125 5.92 -12.51 9.71
C LYS A 125 7.22 -11.99 9.12
N VAL A 126 7.17 -11.04 8.19
CA VAL A 126 8.37 -10.48 7.54
C VAL A 126 8.58 -9.02 7.94
N LEU A 127 7.65 -8.13 7.59
CA LEU A 127 7.84 -6.69 7.77
C LEU A 127 7.82 -6.25 9.24
N ASN A 128 6.80 -6.63 10.01
CA ASN A 128 6.67 -6.18 11.40
C ASN A 128 7.85 -6.63 12.29
N PRO A 129 8.32 -7.90 12.22
CA PRO A 129 9.50 -8.33 12.97
C PRO A 129 10.81 -7.67 12.52
N LEU A 130 10.93 -7.35 11.22
CA LEU A 130 12.09 -6.66 10.67
C LEU A 130 12.13 -5.20 11.12
N ALA A 131 11.04 -4.46 10.94
CA ALA A 131 10.97 -3.05 11.23
C ALA A 131 11.00 -2.77 12.73
N LYS A 132 10.22 -3.52 13.52
CA LYS A 132 9.95 -3.23 14.94
C LYS A 132 9.50 -1.78 15.16
N ASP A 133 8.70 -1.27 14.24
CA ASP A 133 8.23 0.11 14.23
C ASP A 133 6.73 0.15 13.92
N PRO A 134 5.88 0.61 14.86
CA PRO A 134 4.43 0.67 14.66
C PRO A 134 4.01 1.63 13.55
N ARG A 135 4.88 2.57 13.14
CA ARG A 135 4.59 3.50 12.02
C ARG A 135 4.43 2.76 10.69
N THR A 136 4.91 1.51 10.58
CA THR A 136 4.66 0.65 9.41
C THR A 136 3.18 0.45 9.14
N HIS A 137 2.31 0.41 10.16
CA HIS A 137 0.86 0.33 9.96
C HIS A 137 0.24 1.55 9.27
N PHE A 138 0.94 2.70 9.24
CA PHE A 138 0.46 3.91 8.56
C PHE A 138 0.89 3.99 7.09
N VAL A 139 1.68 3.03 6.61
CA VAL A 139 2.21 3.00 5.23
C VAL A 139 1.80 1.75 4.46
N LEU A 140 1.12 0.81 5.12
CA LEU A 140 0.52 -0.37 4.49
C LEU A 140 -0.94 -0.08 4.19
N VAL A 141 -1.30 -0.08 2.90
CA VAL A 141 -2.69 0.14 2.50
C VAL A 141 -3.51 -1.13 2.64
N CYS A 142 -4.66 -1.01 3.29
CA CYS A 142 -5.67 -2.06 3.34
C CYS A 142 -6.78 -1.88 2.28
N ALA A 143 -6.61 -0.96 1.32
CA ALA A 143 -7.55 -0.68 0.22
C ALA A 143 -9.03 -0.48 0.62
N ALA A 144 -9.30 -0.14 1.89
CA ALA A 144 -10.63 0.11 2.43
C ALA A 144 -10.80 1.59 2.84
N LEU A 145 -12.05 2.07 2.85
CA LEU A 145 -12.38 3.42 3.35
C LEU A 145 -12.03 3.52 4.85
N GLY A 146 -11.06 4.38 5.19
CA GLY A 146 -10.54 4.56 6.56
C GLY A 146 -9.11 4.04 6.77
N CYS A 147 -8.51 3.40 5.76
CA CYS A 147 -7.08 3.08 5.78
C CYS A 147 -6.21 4.35 5.67
N PRO A 148 -4.94 4.29 6.09
CA PRO A 148 -3.99 5.34 5.80
C PRO A 148 -3.91 5.64 4.29
N PRO A 149 -3.72 6.92 3.91
CA PRO A 149 -3.58 7.29 2.50
C PRO A 149 -2.37 6.60 1.88
N LEU A 150 -2.52 6.08 0.65
CA LEU A 150 -1.38 5.58 -0.11
C LEU A 150 -0.44 6.72 -0.44
N ASP A 151 0.86 6.47 -0.36
CA ASP A 151 1.86 7.42 -0.80
C ASP A 151 1.94 7.46 -2.33
N ASP A 152 2.18 8.64 -2.88
CA ASP A 152 2.26 8.90 -4.32
C ASP A 152 3.65 8.58 -4.92
N VAL A 153 4.60 8.16 -4.08
CA VAL A 153 5.94 7.75 -4.52
C VAL A 153 6.45 6.53 -3.74
N PRO A 154 7.31 5.69 -4.35
CA PRO A 154 7.89 4.53 -3.68
C PRO A 154 8.75 4.90 -2.47
N TYR A 155 8.84 3.99 -1.49
CA TYR A 155 9.68 4.14 -0.31
C TYR A 155 11.15 3.88 -0.63
N ALA A 156 11.43 2.93 -1.52
CA ALA A 156 12.78 2.53 -1.83
C ALA A 156 13.53 3.69 -2.56
N GLY A 157 14.78 3.95 -2.15
CA GLY A 157 15.57 5.09 -2.66
C GLY A 157 15.25 6.44 -1.99
N ARG A 158 14.49 6.43 -0.89
CA ARG A 158 14.19 7.59 -0.05
C ARG A 158 14.59 7.35 1.40
N PRO A 159 14.79 8.40 2.21
CA PRO A 159 15.10 8.24 3.64
C PRO A 159 13.88 7.71 4.41
N LEU A 160 13.88 6.42 4.75
CA LEU A 160 12.74 5.70 5.34
C LEU A 160 12.13 6.42 6.54
N GLU A 161 12.95 6.87 7.49
CA GLU A 161 12.50 7.57 8.70
C GLU A 161 11.63 8.79 8.40
N SER A 162 12.08 9.63 7.47
CA SER A 162 11.34 10.84 7.08
C SER A 162 9.99 10.50 6.45
N ARG A 163 9.92 9.38 5.73
CA ARG A 163 8.72 8.90 5.04
C ARG A 163 7.70 8.33 6.02
N LEU A 164 8.15 7.45 6.92
CA LEU A 164 7.32 6.91 8.00
C LEU A 164 6.75 8.04 8.88
N ALA A 165 7.58 9.03 9.23
CA ALA A 165 7.15 10.18 10.01
C ALA A 165 6.12 11.06 9.27
N ARG A 166 6.32 11.29 7.96
CA ARG A 166 5.34 12.02 7.12
C ARG A 166 4.02 11.27 7.05
N ALA A 167 4.04 9.99 6.72
CA ALA A 167 2.83 9.17 6.61
C ALA A 167 2.03 9.14 7.93
N THR A 168 2.73 9.00 9.06
CA THR A 168 2.13 9.08 10.40
C THR A 168 1.39 10.41 10.60
N ARG A 169 2.05 11.54 10.35
CA ARG A 169 1.42 12.87 10.50
C ARG A 169 0.24 13.05 9.55
N THR A 170 0.37 12.62 8.30
CA THR A 170 -0.70 12.72 7.30
C THR A 170 -1.93 11.91 7.74
N TYR A 171 -1.73 10.67 8.22
CA TYR A 171 -2.83 9.85 8.69
C TYR A 171 -3.53 10.46 9.91
N LEU A 172 -2.78 10.89 10.93
CA LEU A 172 -3.36 11.53 12.12
C LEU A 172 -4.15 12.80 11.78
N ALA A 173 -3.62 13.66 10.90
CA ALA A 173 -4.34 14.83 10.41
C ALA A 173 -5.62 14.47 9.63
N SER A 174 -5.60 13.36 8.88
CA SER A 174 -6.80 12.87 8.19
C SER A 174 -7.91 12.44 9.16
N LEU A 175 -7.55 11.89 10.33
CA LEU A 175 -8.52 11.49 11.36
C LEU A 175 -9.20 12.71 12.00
N GLU A 176 -8.46 13.79 12.24
CA GLU A 176 -9.02 15.04 12.80
C GLU A 176 -10.08 15.66 11.88
N GLY A 177 -9.84 15.62 10.57
CA GLY A 177 -10.80 16.07 9.56
C GLY A 177 -12.09 15.23 9.54
N HIS A 178 -11.98 13.92 9.75
CA HIS A 178 -13.14 13.01 9.84
C HIS A 178 -13.90 13.15 11.17
N ALA A 179 -13.19 13.26 12.29
CA ALA A 179 -13.77 13.47 13.62
C ALA A 179 -14.57 14.79 13.68
N SER A 180 -14.01 15.86 13.10
CA SER A 180 -14.65 17.18 13.05
C SER A 180 -15.93 17.20 12.20
N ARG A 181 -16.02 16.40 11.13
CA ARG A 181 -17.26 16.24 10.35
C ARG A 181 -18.34 15.46 11.11
N LYS A 182 -17.95 14.40 11.82
CA LYS A 182 -18.87 13.56 12.60
C LYS A 182 -19.46 14.28 13.82
N VAL A 183 -18.70 15.19 14.42
CA VAL A 183 -19.18 16.10 15.47
C VAL A 183 -20.16 17.14 14.91
N ARG A 184 -19.87 17.73 13.74
CA ARG A 184 -20.77 18.71 13.09
C ARG A 184 -22.07 18.09 12.57
N SER A 185 -22.08 16.80 12.22
CA SER A 185 -23.28 16.08 11.77
C SER A 185 -24.18 15.59 12.92
N ARG A 186 -23.80 15.78 14.19
CA ARG A 186 -24.66 15.45 15.35
C ARG A 186 -25.29 16.72 15.92
N CYS A 187 -26.55 16.93 15.49
CA CYS A 187 -27.61 17.78 16.05
C CYS A 187 -27.45 19.32 15.93
N PRO A 188 -28.36 20.02 15.22
CA PRO A 188 -28.55 21.45 15.46
C PRO A 188 -29.15 21.62 16.85
N ARG A 189 -28.55 22.44 17.70
CA ARG A 189 -29.21 22.89 18.93
C ARG A 189 -30.54 23.54 18.53
N SER A 190 -31.66 22.93 18.92
CA SER A 190 -32.97 23.58 18.79
C SER A 190 -32.94 24.85 19.63
N SER A 191 -32.91 26.01 18.99
CA SER A 191 -33.25 27.27 19.63
C SER A 191 -34.75 27.27 19.91
N SER A 192 -35.16 26.69 21.03
CA SER A 192 -36.52 26.86 21.54
C SER A 192 -36.67 28.32 21.97
N GLY A 193 -37.32 29.09 21.10
CA GLY A 193 -37.63 30.49 21.29
C GLY A 193 -38.46 30.73 22.54
N THR A 194 -38.04 31.74 23.29
CA THR A 194 -38.79 32.35 24.39
C THR A 194 -40.11 32.90 23.85
N ARG A 195 -41.23 32.20 24.04
CA ARG A 195 -42.56 32.80 23.84
C ARG A 195 -42.82 33.78 24.98
N ARG A 196 -42.80 35.08 24.66
CA ARG A 196 -43.44 36.13 25.45
C ARG A 196 -44.93 35.79 25.59
N ILE A 197 -45.40 35.63 26.82
CA ILE A 197 -46.83 35.65 27.14
C ILE A 197 -47.16 37.08 27.52
N SER A 198 -47.86 37.79 26.64
CA SER A 198 -48.56 39.03 26.95
C SER A 198 -49.98 38.69 27.40
N ALA A 199 -50.28 38.82 28.69
CA ALA A 199 -51.64 38.81 29.20
C ALA A 199 -52.09 40.25 29.46
N GLY A 200 -53.14 40.66 28.75
CA GLY A 200 -53.76 41.98 28.82
C GLY A 200 -54.66 42.16 30.04
N ARG A 201 -54.94 43.43 30.34
CA ARG A 201 -55.81 43.96 31.39
C ARG A 201 -57.32 43.76 31.12
N ARG A 202 -58.09 43.95 32.21
CA ARG A 202 -59.53 44.28 32.40
C ARG A 202 -60.37 43.06 32.81
N ALA A 203 -61.32 43.11 33.74
CA ALA A 203 -61.94 44.19 34.52
C ALA A 203 -62.57 43.60 35.79
N SER A 204 -62.63 44.39 36.87
CA SER A 204 -63.79 44.63 37.74
C SER A 204 -63.41 45.67 38.78
#